data_AF-A0A6C0JWJ2-F1
#
_entry.id   AF-A0A6C0JWJ2-F1
#
_cell.length_a   1.000
_cell.length_b   1.000
_cell.length_c   1.000
_cell.angle_alpha   90.00
_cell.angle_beta   90.00
_cell.angle_gamma   90.00
#
_symmetry.space_group_name_H-M   'P 1'
#
loop_
_entity.id
_entity.type
_entity.pdbx_description
1 polymer ?
#
loop_
_entity_poly.entity_id
_entity_poly.type
_entity_poly.pdbx_seq_one_letter_code
_entity_poly.pdbx_strand_id
1 'polypeptide(L)'
;MYVQKRKQHTRRVYRKNDYYSGDGMLTAVWGPALWHYLHTMSFNYPVNPTQMDKKHYKDFVLNLQYVLPCRLCRENLSLQFKQYPLQEYHMSSRDTFSKYIYLLHERINKRLHKRSGLLYSDVRDLYEHFRARCTIKQPKHTLKRMKEKGCTDPVYGKKSKCIIKIVPQHYKCKTMQVDSRCIKRR
;
A
#
# COMPACT_ATOMS: atom_id res chain seq x y z
N MET A 1 -11.13 -1.57 10.15
CA MET A 1 -11.27 -3.04 9.95
C MET A 1 -12.58 -3.48 10.61
N TYR A 2 -13.50 -4.08 9.87
CA TYR A 2 -14.73 -4.62 10.45
C TYR A 2 -14.48 -6.05 10.91
N VAL A 3 -14.32 -6.26 12.21
CA VAL A 3 -14.14 -7.59 12.82
C VAL A 3 -15.45 -7.94 13.52
N GLN A 4 -16.09 -9.04 13.14
CA GLN A 4 -17.26 -9.55 13.86
C GLN A 4 -16.83 -9.97 15.28
N LYS A 5 -17.30 -9.25 16.31
CA LYS A 5 -17.09 -9.64 17.71
C LYS A 5 -17.94 -10.87 18.01
N ARG A 6 -17.32 -12.03 18.22
CA ARG A 6 -17.96 -13.14 18.95
C ARG A 6 -18.00 -12.77 20.44
N LYS A 7 -19.17 -12.86 21.07
CA LYS A 7 -19.32 -12.69 22.52
C LYS A 7 -18.65 -13.89 23.22
N GLN A 8 -17.40 -13.76 23.59
CA GLN A 8 -16.72 -14.68 24.51
C GLN A 8 -16.14 -13.87 25.66
N HIS A 9 -16.33 -14.34 26.90
CA HIS A 9 -15.64 -13.83 28.07
C HIS A 9 -14.15 -14.19 27.94
N THR A 10 -13.36 -13.29 27.38
CA THR A 10 -11.91 -13.51 27.20
C THR A 10 -11.16 -13.12 28.46
N ARG A 11 -10.45 -14.07 29.09
CA ARG A 11 -9.41 -13.76 30.09
C ARG A 11 -8.40 -12.80 29.45
N ARG A 12 -7.90 -11.82 30.22
CA ARG A 12 -6.85 -10.90 29.75
C ARG A 12 -5.59 -11.71 29.46
N VAL A 13 -5.22 -11.78 28.17
CA VAL A 13 -4.02 -12.48 27.71
C VAL A 13 -2.75 -11.67 28.01
N TYR A 14 -2.83 -10.35 27.93
CA TYR A 14 -1.69 -9.44 28.08
C TYR A 14 -1.71 -8.70 29.42
N ARG A 15 -0.52 -8.45 29.96
CA ARG A 15 -0.24 -7.66 31.17
C ARG A 15 0.10 -6.21 30.79
N LYS A 16 0.16 -5.33 31.80
CA LYS A 16 0.48 -3.91 31.61
C LYS A 16 1.79 -3.72 30.84
N ASN A 17 2.86 -4.40 31.26
CA ASN A 17 4.20 -4.28 30.67
C ASN A 17 4.24 -4.64 29.18
N ASP A 18 3.39 -5.58 28.72
CA ASP A 18 3.32 -5.95 27.30
C ASP A 18 2.87 -4.76 26.43
N TYR A 19 2.00 -3.88 26.94
CA TYR A 19 1.54 -2.68 26.24
C TYR A 19 2.57 -1.53 26.23
N TYR A 20 3.57 -1.58 27.11
CA TYR A 20 4.66 -0.59 27.18
C TYR A 20 5.97 -1.13 26.58
N SER A 21 5.94 -2.31 25.95
CA SER A 21 7.12 -2.82 25.24
C SER A 21 7.52 -1.89 24.11
N GLY A 22 8.83 -1.68 23.95
CA GLY A 22 9.42 -0.98 22.80
C GLY A 22 9.65 -1.88 21.58
N ASP A 23 9.20 -3.14 21.64
CA ASP A 23 9.38 -4.11 20.56
C ASP A 23 8.65 -3.71 19.28
N GLY A 24 9.24 -4.09 18.15
CA GLY A 24 8.64 -3.91 16.84
C GLY A 24 7.51 -4.90 16.57
N MET A 25 6.63 -4.55 15.63
CA MET A 25 5.57 -5.44 15.15
C MET A 25 6.13 -6.42 14.11
N LEU A 26 5.62 -7.65 14.10
CA LEU A 26 6.00 -8.69 13.12
C LEU A 26 5.88 -8.16 11.68
N THR A 27 7.00 -8.13 10.97
CA THR A 27 7.09 -7.53 9.62
C THR A 27 6.20 -8.22 8.59
N ALA A 28 5.94 -9.52 8.76
CA ALA A 28 5.03 -10.29 7.92
C ALA A 28 3.55 -9.89 8.06
N VAL A 29 3.17 -9.25 9.19
CA VAL A 29 1.78 -8.83 9.46
C VAL A 29 1.46 -7.48 8.81
N TRP A 30 2.37 -6.52 8.89
CA TRP A 30 2.12 -5.13 8.42
C TRP A 30 2.83 -4.79 7.12
N GLY A 31 3.98 -5.41 6.83
CA GLY A 31 4.82 -5.09 5.67
C GLY A 31 4.08 -5.23 4.34
N PRO A 32 3.41 -6.36 4.06
CA PRO A 32 2.58 -6.51 2.86
C PRO A 32 1.51 -5.44 2.68
N ALA A 33 0.84 -5.04 3.77
CA ALA A 33 -0.20 -4.03 3.72
C ALA A 33 0.37 -2.64 3.40
N LEU A 34 1.52 -2.29 3.99
CA LEU A 34 2.21 -1.04 3.67
C LEU A 34 2.67 -1.01 2.22
N TRP A 35 3.33 -2.06 1.73
CA TRP A 35 3.74 -2.13 0.33
C TRP A 35 2.54 -2.07 -0.61
N HIS A 36 1.43 -2.74 -0.25
CA HIS A 36 0.22 -2.65 -1.03
C HIS A 36 -0.26 -1.20 -1.17
N TYR A 37 -0.27 -0.45 -0.06
CA TYR A 37 -0.62 0.98 -0.09
C TYR A 37 0.38 1.82 -0.89
N LEU A 38 1.70 1.63 -0.70
CA LEU A 38 2.72 2.41 -1.41
C LEU A 38 2.61 2.25 -2.92
N HIS A 39 2.40 1.01 -3.39
CA HIS A 39 2.14 0.77 -4.81
C HIS A 39 0.84 1.45 -5.26
N THR A 40 -0.28 1.27 -4.54
CA THR A 40 -1.57 1.94 -4.86
C THR A 40 -1.41 3.45 -4.96
N MET A 41 -0.75 4.07 -3.96
CA MET A 41 -0.49 5.50 -3.90
C MET A 41 0.35 5.95 -5.10
N SER A 42 1.41 5.20 -5.43
CA SER A 42 2.30 5.55 -6.54
C SER A 42 1.63 5.44 -7.91
N PHE A 43 0.81 4.40 -8.15
CA PHE A 43 0.03 4.27 -9.38
C PHE A 43 -1.17 5.23 -9.44
N ASN A 44 -1.50 5.90 -8.34
CA ASN A 44 -2.48 6.98 -8.31
C ASN A 44 -1.85 8.38 -8.33
N TYR A 45 -0.51 8.50 -8.27
CA TYR A 45 0.19 9.78 -8.36
C TYR A 45 -0.25 10.55 -9.63
N PRO A 46 -0.32 11.90 -9.63
CA PRO A 46 -0.74 12.65 -10.81
C PRO A 46 0.16 12.39 -12.02
N VAL A 47 -0.42 12.40 -13.22
CA VAL A 47 0.36 12.30 -14.47
C VAL A 47 1.23 13.54 -14.63
N ASN A 48 0.66 14.72 -14.34
CA ASN A 48 1.32 16.02 -14.34
C ASN A 48 1.25 16.60 -12.93
N PRO A 49 2.18 16.24 -12.03
CA PRO A 49 2.15 16.66 -10.63
C PRO A 49 2.56 18.12 -10.45
N THR A 50 1.87 18.81 -9.54
CA THR A 50 2.28 20.14 -9.07
C THR A 50 3.50 20.03 -8.14
N GLN A 51 4.17 21.15 -7.85
CA GLN A 51 5.27 21.16 -6.89
C GLN A 51 4.84 20.71 -5.49
N MET A 52 3.60 21.03 -5.08
CA MET A 52 3.04 20.58 -3.82
C MET A 52 2.79 19.07 -3.81
N ASP A 53 2.28 18.50 -4.91
CA ASP A 53 2.12 17.04 -5.04
C ASP A 53 3.46 16.34 -4.87
N LYS A 54 4.51 16.81 -5.56
CA LYS A 54 5.87 16.28 -5.42
C LYS A 54 6.33 16.32 -3.96
N LYS A 55 6.19 17.47 -3.30
CA LYS A 55 6.58 17.63 -1.89
C LYS A 55 5.84 16.64 -0.98
N HIS A 56 4.51 16.59 -1.05
CA HIS A 56 3.73 15.75 -0.15
C HIS A 56 4.04 14.26 -0.30
N TYR A 57 4.14 13.76 -1.53
CA TYR A 57 4.44 12.35 -1.77
C TYR A 57 5.89 12.00 -1.41
N LYS A 58 6.84 12.88 -1.72
CA LYS A 58 8.25 12.71 -1.35
C LYS A 58 8.43 12.67 0.16
N ASP A 59 7.85 13.64 0.87
CA ASP A 59 7.91 13.70 2.33
C ASP A 59 7.26 12.46 2.96
N PHE A 60 6.11 12.00 2.45
CA PHE A 60 5.47 10.78 2.92
C PHE A 60 6.40 9.57 2.82
N VAL A 61 7.04 9.35 1.66
CA VAL A 61 7.95 8.21 1.45
C VAL A 61 9.20 8.32 2.31
N LEU A 62 9.83 9.50 2.37
CA LEU A 62 11.05 9.71 3.13
C LEU A 62 10.82 9.60 4.64
N ASN A 63 9.64 9.98 5.14
CA ASN A 63 9.30 9.89 6.56
C ASN A 63 9.08 8.45 7.04
N LEU A 64 8.87 7.49 6.14
CA LEU A 64 8.77 6.08 6.51
C LEU A 64 10.01 5.62 7.30
N GLN A 65 11.20 6.14 7.00
CA GLN A 65 12.43 5.79 7.72
C GLN A 65 12.36 6.08 9.23
N TYR A 66 11.42 6.90 9.70
CA TYR A 66 11.25 7.23 11.12
C TYR A 66 10.11 6.48 11.80
N VAL A 67 9.09 6.04 11.05
CA VAL A 67 7.82 5.58 11.64
C VAL A 67 7.54 4.09 11.43
N LEU A 68 8.34 3.35 10.65
CA LEU A 68 8.13 1.89 10.54
C LEU A 68 8.21 1.24 11.92
N PRO A 69 7.30 0.31 12.27
CA PRO A 69 7.26 -0.34 13.58
C PRO A 69 8.30 -1.47 13.70
N CYS A 70 9.54 -1.19 13.27
CA CYS A 70 10.67 -2.11 13.23
C CYS A 70 11.96 -1.29 13.10
N ARG A 71 12.81 -1.30 14.13
CA ARG A 71 14.06 -0.52 14.17
C ARG A 71 14.99 -0.83 12.99
N LEU A 72 15.27 -2.11 12.75
CA LEU A 72 16.14 -2.54 11.65
C LEU A 72 15.58 -2.13 10.28
N CYS A 73 14.25 -2.13 10.13
CA CYS A 73 13.59 -1.72 8.90
C CYS A 73 13.78 -0.22 8.62
N ARG A 74 13.69 0.61 9.67
CA ARG A 74 13.96 2.06 9.62
C ARG A 74 15.39 2.35 9.20
N GLU A 75 16.36 1.73 9.88
CA GLU A 75 17.79 1.88 9.59
C GLU A 75 18.11 1.43 8.16
N ASN A 76 17.62 0.26 7.75
CA ASN A 76 17.80 -0.25 6.40
C ASN A 76 17.18 0.68 5.34
N LEU A 77 15.98 1.20 5.57
CA LEU A 77 15.32 2.12 4.64
C LEU A 77 16.10 3.45 4.52
N SER A 78 16.58 4.00 5.64
CA SER A 78 17.44 5.19 5.63
C SER A 78 18.71 4.96 4.79
N LEU A 79 19.36 3.81 4.95
CA LEU A 79 20.50 3.42 4.10
C LEU A 79 20.12 3.30 2.63
N GLN A 80 18.93 2.75 2.31
CA GLN A 80 18.46 2.67 0.94
C GLN A 80 18.20 4.06 0.34
N PHE A 81 17.68 5.02 1.11
CA PHE A 81 17.54 6.39 0.63
C PHE A 81 18.88 7.09 0.41
N LYS A 82 19.93 6.75 1.17
CA LYS A 82 21.29 7.25 0.91
C LYS A 82 21.87 6.67 -0.39
N GLN A 83 21.70 5.37 -0.62
CA GLN A 83 22.26 4.68 -1.80
C GLN A 83 21.44 4.89 -3.07
N TYR A 84 20.12 5.08 -2.93
CA TYR A 84 19.17 5.25 -4.03
C TYR A 84 18.20 6.38 -3.68
N PRO A 85 18.67 7.63 -3.73
CA PRO A 85 17.90 8.78 -3.28
C PRO A 85 16.69 9.05 -4.18
N LEU A 86 15.58 9.46 -3.54
CA LEU A 86 14.38 9.92 -4.23
C LEU A 86 14.62 11.34 -4.79
N GLN A 87 15.11 11.39 -6.01
CA GLN A 87 15.40 12.63 -6.74
C GLN A 87 14.17 13.25 -7.45
N GLU A 88 14.25 14.51 -7.83
CA GLU A 88 13.15 15.26 -8.50
C GLU A 88 12.69 14.62 -9.81
N TYR A 89 13.58 13.99 -10.57
CA TYR A 89 13.21 13.31 -11.82
C TYR A 89 12.31 12.09 -11.58
N HIS A 90 12.38 11.45 -10.41
CA HIS A 90 11.43 10.40 -10.04
C HIS A 90 10.05 10.97 -9.73
N MET A 91 9.95 12.26 -9.40
CA MET A 91 8.70 12.92 -9.05
C MET A 91 8.07 13.63 -10.28
N SER A 92 8.62 13.44 -11.47
CA SER A 92 8.17 14.16 -12.68
C SER A 92 6.80 13.72 -13.19
N SER A 93 6.41 12.48 -12.92
CA SER A 93 5.17 11.89 -13.42
C SER A 93 4.77 10.67 -12.59
N ARG A 94 3.55 10.19 -12.79
CA ARG A 94 3.10 8.88 -12.28
C ARG A 94 4.10 7.77 -12.59
N ASP A 95 4.53 7.65 -13.84
CA ASP A 95 5.38 6.53 -14.28
C ASP A 95 6.74 6.53 -13.58
N THR A 96 7.39 7.69 -13.53
CA THR A 96 8.70 7.81 -12.88
C THR A 96 8.63 7.54 -11.39
N PHE A 97 7.54 7.97 -10.73
CA PHE A 97 7.36 7.76 -9.29
C PHE A 97 6.98 6.32 -8.95
N SER A 98 6.02 5.72 -9.66
CA SER A 98 5.67 4.31 -9.45
C SER A 98 6.82 3.37 -9.75
N LYS A 99 7.64 3.68 -10.76
CA LYS A 99 8.85 2.91 -11.06
C LYS A 99 9.89 3.02 -9.94
N TYR A 100 10.07 4.19 -9.32
CA TYR A 100 10.94 4.33 -8.15
C TYR A 100 10.47 3.44 -6.98
N ILE A 101 9.17 3.46 -6.65
CA ILE A 101 8.61 2.65 -5.56
C ILE A 101 8.76 1.15 -5.84
N TYR A 102 8.54 0.72 -7.09
CA TYR A 102 8.83 -0.64 -7.53
C TYR A 102 10.29 -1.02 -7.33
N LEU A 103 11.23 -0.21 -7.83
CA LEU A 103 12.66 -0.49 -7.70
C LEU A 103 13.12 -0.50 -6.24
N LEU A 104 12.62 0.41 -5.41
CA LEU A 104 12.88 0.42 -3.97
C LEU A 104 12.43 -0.89 -3.31
N HIS A 105 11.22 -1.37 -3.64
CA HIS A 105 10.70 -2.62 -3.11
C HIS A 105 11.57 -3.82 -3.53
N GLU A 106 11.97 -3.89 -4.80
CA GLU A 106 12.82 -4.97 -5.30
C GLU A 106 14.23 -4.94 -4.70
N ARG A 107 14.80 -3.75 -4.45
CA ARG A 107 16.08 -3.62 -3.74
C ARG A 107 15.98 -4.17 -2.32
N ILE A 108 14.90 -3.85 -1.60
CA ILE A 108 14.66 -4.37 -0.26
C ILE A 108 14.46 -5.89 -0.29
N ASN A 109 13.71 -6.41 -1.27
CA ASN A 109 13.55 -7.85 -1.48
C ASN A 109 14.90 -8.54 -1.69
N LYS A 110 15.77 -7.99 -2.54
CA LYS A 110 17.11 -8.53 -2.79
C LYS A 110 17.95 -8.61 -1.51
N ARG A 111 17.91 -7.58 -0.65
CA ARG A 111 18.64 -7.59 0.64
C ARG A 111 18.07 -8.61 1.64
N LEU A 112 16.78 -8.90 1.56
CA LEU A 112 16.11 -9.92 2.37
C LEU A 112 16.17 -11.32 1.73
N HIS A 113 16.96 -11.50 0.66
CA HIS A 113 17.06 -12.73 -0.12
C HIS A 113 15.70 -13.23 -0.65
N LYS A 114 14.79 -12.29 -0.93
CA LYS A 114 13.48 -12.54 -1.56
C LYS A 114 13.54 -12.18 -3.03
N ARG A 115 12.70 -12.85 -3.84
CA ARG A 115 12.49 -12.53 -5.25
C ARG A 115 10.99 -12.42 -5.49
N SER A 116 10.54 -11.33 -6.12
CA SER A 116 9.15 -11.19 -6.54
C SER A 116 8.86 -12.04 -7.78
N GLY A 117 9.81 -12.06 -8.72
CA GLY A 117 9.62 -12.64 -10.06
C GLY A 117 8.70 -11.82 -10.96
N LEU A 118 8.40 -10.56 -10.61
CA LEU A 118 7.47 -9.70 -11.33
C LEU A 118 8.21 -8.54 -12.01
N LEU A 119 7.85 -8.27 -13.27
CA LEU A 119 8.27 -7.06 -13.98
C LEU A 119 7.46 -5.85 -13.50
N TYR A 120 7.99 -4.65 -13.75
CA TYR A 120 7.26 -3.41 -13.47
C TYR A 120 5.90 -3.37 -14.19
N SER A 121 5.83 -3.87 -15.43
CA SER A 121 4.58 -3.97 -16.20
C SER A 121 3.55 -4.86 -15.51
N ASP A 122 3.97 -6.00 -14.94
CA ASP A 122 3.06 -6.92 -14.26
C ASP A 122 2.43 -6.25 -13.03
N VAL A 123 3.25 -5.53 -12.27
CA VAL A 123 2.78 -4.79 -11.10
C VAL A 123 1.87 -3.63 -11.52
N ARG A 124 2.27 -2.85 -12.53
CA ARG A 124 1.45 -1.75 -13.06
C ARG A 124 0.08 -2.27 -13.48
N ASP A 125 0.05 -3.28 -14.34
CA ASP A 125 -1.19 -3.81 -14.90
C ASP A 125 -2.07 -4.41 -13.80
N LEU A 126 -1.48 -5.09 -12.80
CA LEU A 126 -2.20 -5.56 -11.61
C LEU A 126 -2.92 -4.42 -10.88
N TYR A 127 -2.24 -3.31 -10.60
CA TYR A 127 -2.85 -2.19 -9.87
C TYR A 127 -3.85 -1.39 -10.71
N GLU A 128 -3.70 -1.35 -12.03
CA GLU A 128 -4.68 -0.74 -12.93
C GLU A 128 -6.05 -1.45 -12.87
N HIS A 129 -6.10 -2.75 -12.53
CA HIS A 129 -7.37 -3.45 -12.29
C HIS A 129 -8.17 -2.88 -11.11
N PHE A 130 -7.51 -2.20 -10.18
CA PHE A 130 -8.15 -1.62 -8.98
C PHE A 130 -8.58 -0.17 -9.17
N ARG A 131 -8.27 0.46 -10.30
CA ARG A 131 -8.62 1.85 -10.55
C ARG A 131 -10.14 2.01 -10.56
N ALA A 132 -10.62 3.05 -9.87
CA ALA A 132 -12.02 3.45 -9.87
C ALA A 132 -12.32 4.40 -11.05
N ARG A 133 -13.56 4.40 -11.56
CA ARG A 133 -14.07 5.42 -12.48
C ARG A 133 -14.95 6.42 -11.73
N CYS A 134 -14.66 7.70 -11.92
CA CYS A 134 -15.64 8.74 -11.63
C CYS A 134 -16.62 8.83 -12.80
N THR A 135 -17.78 8.20 -12.68
CA THR A 135 -18.89 8.32 -13.67
C THR A 135 -19.75 9.57 -13.44
N ILE A 136 -19.44 10.35 -12.40
CA ILE A 136 -20.20 11.53 -12.01
C ILE A 136 -19.94 12.66 -13.01
N LYS A 137 -20.89 12.89 -13.93
CA LYS A 137 -21.09 14.24 -14.48
C LYS A 137 -21.29 15.17 -13.28
N GLN A 138 -20.44 16.20 -13.16
CA GLN A 138 -20.48 17.24 -12.11
C GLN A 138 -21.94 17.49 -11.65
N PRO A 139 -22.32 17.13 -10.40
CA PRO A 139 -23.68 17.36 -9.95
C PRO A 139 -23.90 18.87 -9.85
N LYS A 140 -24.92 19.39 -10.52
CA LYS A 140 -25.41 20.75 -10.26
C LYS A 140 -25.73 20.84 -8.75
N HIS A 141 -25.16 21.84 -8.09
CA HIS A 141 -25.28 22.09 -6.66
C HIS A 141 -26.72 21.95 -6.17
N THR A 142 -27.02 20.90 -5.40
CA THR A 142 -28.21 20.83 -4.55
C THR A 142 -27.82 20.37 -3.16
N LEU A 143 -28.10 21.22 -2.17
CA LEU A 143 -27.85 21.07 -0.73
C LEU A 143 -28.72 19.97 -0.09
N LYS A 144 -28.61 18.71 -0.56
CA LYS A 144 -29.09 17.56 0.21
C LYS A 144 -27.91 16.97 0.96
N ARG A 145 -28.09 16.68 2.25
CA ARG A 145 -27.11 16.05 3.17
C ARG A 145 -26.38 14.91 2.46
N MET A 146 -25.22 15.20 1.87
CA MET A 146 -24.50 14.28 1.00
C MET A 146 -23.85 13.21 1.88
N LYS A 147 -24.29 11.95 1.76
CA LYS A 147 -23.44 10.84 2.20
C LYS A 147 -22.12 10.95 1.44
N GLU A 148 -21.00 10.85 2.15
CA GLU A 148 -19.66 10.89 1.55
C GLU A 148 -19.58 9.86 0.40
N LYS A 149 -19.28 10.33 -0.81
CA LYS A 149 -19.15 9.47 -1.99
C LYS A 149 -17.69 9.07 -2.13
N GLY A 150 -17.36 7.82 -1.79
CA GLY A 150 -16.04 7.24 -2.06
C GLY A 150 -15.90 6.75 -3.51
N CYS A 151 -14.66 6.61 -3.98
CA CYS A 151 -14.32 6.04 -5.28
C CYS A 151 -14.56 4.52 -5.33
N THR A 152 -15.83 4.08 -5.36
CA THR A 152 -16.21 2.66 -5.21
C THR A 152 -16.61 1.94 -6.51
N ASP A 153 -16.71 2.67 -7.62
CA ASP A 153 -17.11 2.10 -8.90
C ASP A 153 -15.87 1.72 -9.72
N PRO A 154 -15.68 0.43 -10.08
CA PRO A 154 -14.50 -0.01 -10.80
C PRO A 154 -14.50 0.45 -12.26
N VAL A 155 -13.33 0.52 -12.89
CA VAL A 155 -13.21 0.80 -14.34
C VAL A 155 -13.95 -0.26 -15.17
N TYR A 156 -13.95 -1.52 -14.72
CA TYR A 156 -14.66 -2.63 -15.37
C TYR A 156 -15.14 -3.67 -14.34
N GLY A 157 -16.28 -4.32 -14.58
CA GLY A 157 -16.68 -5.54 -13.87
C GLY A 157 -17.26 -5.34 -12.46
N LYS A 158 -17.08 -6.35 -11.61
CA LYS A 158 -17.63 -6.41 -10.24
C LYS A 158 -16.82 -5.55 -9.28
N LYS A 159 -17.48 -4.92 -8.30
CA LYS A 159 -16.81 -4.15 -7.24
C LYS A 159 -15.82 -5.04 -6.50
N SER A 160 -14.54 -4.71 -6.59
CA SER A 160 -13.47 -5.41 -5.87
C SER A 160 -13.34 -4.84 -4.45
N LYS A 161 -13.00 -5.70 -3.49
CA LYS A 161 -12.66 -5.29 -2.13
C LYS A 161 -11.39 -6.01 -1.67
N CYS A 162 -10.58 -5.32 -0.87
CA CYS A 162 -9.40 -5.93 -0.26
C CYS A 162 -9.81 -6.69 1.02
N ILE A 163 -9.24 -7.89 1.20
CA ILE A 163 -9.39 -8.70 2.41
C ILE A 163 -8.00 -8.87 3.03
N ILE A 164 -7.83 -8.42 4.27
CA ILE A 164 -6.59 -8.64 5.03
C ILE A 164 -6.73 -9.94 5.81
N LYS A 165 -5.89 -10.93 5.48
CA LYS A 165 -5.90 -12.26 6.10
C LYS A 165 -4.55 -12.50 6.80
N ILE A 166 -4.60 -12.77 8.10
CA ILE A 166 -3.42 -13.17 8.89
C ILE A 166 -3.44 -14.68 9.06
N VAL A 167 -2.34 -15.35 8.71
CA VAL A 167 -2.18 -16.81 8.77
C VAL A 167 -0.84 -17.16 9.46
N PRO A 168 -0.69 -18.36 10.04
CA PRO A 168 0.59 -18.83 10.55
C PRO A 168 1.69 -18.81 9.47
N GLN A 169 2.92 -18.49 9.86
CA GLN A 169 4.03 -18.30 8.93
C GLN A 169 4.38 -19.54 8.09
N HIS A 170 4.11 -20.75 8.60
CA HIS A 170 4.35 -22.00 7.89
C HIS A 170 3.32 -22.28 6.78
N TYR A 171 2.21 -21.53 6.73
CA TYR A 171 1.19 -21.70 5.70
C TYR A 171 1.70 -21.18 4.35
N LYS A 172 1.86 -22.09 3.38
CA LYS A 172 2.36 -21.74 2.04
C LYS A 172 1.25 -21.08 1.21
N CYS A 173 1.24 -19.75 1.15
CA CYS A 173 0.35 -18.99 0.27
C CYS A 173 1.01 -17.73 -0.29
N LYS A 174 0.48 -17.22 -1.42
CA LYS A 174 0.89 -15.94 -1.97
C LYS A 174 0.45 -14.80 -1.04
N THR A 175 1.32 -13.80 -0.90
CA THR A 175 1.07 -12.59 -0.11
C THR A 175 -0.11 -11.79 -0.65
N MET A 176 -0.21 -11.66 -1.97
CA MET A 176 -1.36 -11.05 -2.64
C MET A 176 -2.12 -12.13 -3.40
N GLN A 177 -3.42 -12.20 -3.15
CA GLN A 177 -4.34 -13.11 -3.82
C GLN A 177 -5.43 -12.26 -4.43
N VAL A 178 -5.49 -12.23 -5.75
CA VAL A 178 -6.55 -11.55 -6.49
C VAL A 178 -7.45 -12.62 -7.09
N ASP A 179 -8.74 -12.53 -6.79
CA ASP A 179 -9.73 -13.41 -7.39
C ASP A 179 -9.73 -13.21 -8.91
N SER A 180 -9.75 -14.30 -9.69
CA SER A 180 -9.70 -14.22 -11.15
C SER A 180 -10.88 -13.43 -11.74
N ARG A 181 -12.00 -13.34 -11.01
CA ARG A 181 -13.17 -12.53 -11.39
C ARG A 181 -12.94 -11.03 -11.25
N CYS A 182 -11.89 -10.62 -10.53
CA CYS A 182 -11.46 -9.23 -10.40
C CYS A 182 -10.37 -8.84 -11.41
N ILE A 183 -9.82 -9.82 -12.15
CA ILE A 183 -8.82 -9.58 -13.19
C ILE A 183 -9.53 -9.56 -14.54
N LYS A 184 -9.27 -8.53 -15.34
CA LYS A 184 -9.84 -8.42 -16.68
C LYS A 184 -8.90 -9.08 -17.67
N ARG A 185 -9.43 -9.93 -18.54
CA ARG A 185 -8.74 -10.41 -19.73
C ARG A 185 -9.25 -9.59 -20.91
N ARG A 186 -8.32 -9.11 -21.75
CA ARG A 186 -8.68 -8.56 -23.07
C ARG A 186 -8.84 -9.70 -24.05
#